data_AF-A0A1F9N5K3-F1
#
_entry.id   AF-A0A1F9N5K3-F1
#
_cell.length_a   1.000
_cell.length_b   1.000
_cell.length_c   1.000
_cell.angle_alpha   90.00
_cell.angle_beta   90.00
_cell.angle_gamma   90.00
#
_symmetry.space_group_name_H-M   'P 1'
#
loop_
_entity.id
_entity.type
_entity.pdbx_description
1 polymer ?
#
loop_
_entity_poly.entity_id
_entity_poly.type
_entity_poly.pdbx_seq_one_letter_code
_entity_poly.pdbx_strand_id
1 'polypeptide(L)'
;WREIAGSFGDLATFLPLAVGLITVNGMNPTSLFLSAGAMYIAAGLFFRLPIPVQPLKATSAIAIAIGASPGTISMVAFLMGCIFFLASLFNLNGSFRKIFSRPIVRGVQLGLGILLVKGGMNALLAQHPGDLSTAGVPPVLFGIVIGFFVAAIILFSKKDRVYPSVLAVLAFGLLLGGLLSSFQPLSAIRLRWVRPDWMFPTHGDLSVALFVLLLPQVPLTFANSIAATTDTARKYYGGDAFRVTHRNLAVSLGIGNLLSSLIGGMPVCHGSGGVTAHYLFGART
;
A
#
# COMPACT_ATOMS: atom_id res chain seq x y z
N TRP A 1 -8.36 10.00 21.94
CA TRP A 1 -7.73 10.86 20.93
C TRP A 1 -6.43 10.30 20.36
N ARG A 2 -5.43 9.91 21.18
CA ARG A 2 -4.16 9.35 20.68
C ARG A 2 -4.32 8.05 19.89
N GLU A 3 -5.16 7.11 20.35
CA GLU A 3 -5.46 5.88 19.58
C GLU A 3 -6.13 6.17 18.24
N ILE A 4 -7.06 7.13 18.19
CA ILE A 4 -7.76 7.54 16.96
C ILE A 4 -6.79 8.21 15.98
N ALA A 5 -5.92 9.10 16.46
CA ALA A 5 -4.89 9.69 15.61
C ALA A 5 -3.91 8.62 15.12
N GLY A 6 -3.53 7.71 16.01
CA GLY A 6 -2.69 6.56 15.74
C GLY A 6 -3.26 5.63 14.67
N SER A 7 -4.56 5.34 14.69
CA SER A 7 -5.20 4.46 13.69
C SER A 7 -5.11 5.00 12.26
N PHE A 8 -4.96 6.32 12.10
CA PHE A 8 -4.77 6.96 10.80
C PHE A 8 -3.30 7.12 10.39
N GLY A 9 -2.35 6.69 11.24
CA GLY A 9 -0.93 6.96 11.05
C GLY A 9 -0.36 6.40 9.74
N ASP A 10 -0.87 5.26 9.29
CA ASP A 10 -0.32 4.54 8.15
C ASP A 10 -1.15 4.70 6.85
N LEU A 11 -2.28 5.42 6.93
CA LEU A 11 -3.07 5.90 5.78
C LEU A 11 -2.21 6.65 4.77
N ALA A 12 -1.19 7.35 5.25
CA ALA A 12 -0.22 8.07 4.44
C ALA A 12 0.47 7.17 3.41
N THR A 13 0.69 5.90 3.74
CA THR A 13 1.28 4.93 2.81
C THR A 13 0.24 4.06 2.12
N PHE A 14 -0.92 3.86 2.75
CA PHE A 14 -2.00 3.03 2.24
C PHE A 14 -2.75 3.70 1.09
N LEU A 15 -3.27 4.92 1.29
CA LEU A 15 -4.20 5.56 0.37
C LEU A 15 -3.63 5.82 -1.03
N PRO A 16 -2.38 6.33 -1.19
CA PRO A 16 -1.86 6.57 -2.53
C PRO A 16 -1.78 5.31 -3.39
N LEU A 17 -1.36 4.19 -2.78
CA LEU A 17 -1.28 2.90 -3.47
C LEU A 17 -2.67 2.31 -3.74
N ALA A 18 -3.59 2.38 -2.76
CA ALA A 18 -4.95 1.91 -2.93
C ALA A 18 -5.69 2.67 -4.04
N VAL A 19 -5.61 4.01 -4.04
CA VAL A 19 -6.21 4.86 -5.07
C VAL A 19 -5.58 4.57 -6.42
N GLY A 20 -4.25 4.46 -6.52
CA GLY A 20 -3.58 4.12 -7.78
C GLY A 20 -4.02 2.78 -8.35
N LEU A 21 -4.16 1.74 -7.53
CA LEU A 21 -4.65 0.44 -7.97
C LEU A 21 -6.12 0.48 -8.43
N ILE A 22 -6.93 1.33 -7.83
CA ILE A 22 -8.34 1.51 -8.25
C ILE A 22 -8.39 2.26 -9.58
N THR A 23 -7.70 3.39 -9.68
CA THR A 23 -7.85 4.31 -10.83
C THR A 23 -7.06 3.86 -12.06
N VAL A 24 -5.89 3.25 -11.87
CA VAL A 24 -5.00 2.83 -12.97
C VAL A 24 -5.24 1.36 -13.34
N ASN A 25 -5.32 0.47 -12.35
CA ASN A 25 -5.46 -0.96 -12.59
C ASN A 25 -6.91 -1.43 -12.62
N GLY A 26 -7.88 -0.59 -12.25
CA GLY A 26 -9.30 -0.95 -12.26
C GLY A 26 -9.68 -1.95 -11.18
N MET A 27 -8.95 -1.99 -10.06
CA MET A 27 -9.33 -2.88 -8.95
C MET A 27 -10.65 -2.44 -8.31
N ASN A 28 -11.49 -3.41 -7.94
CA ASN A 28 -12.74 -3.14 -7.25
C ASN A 28 -12.46 -2.49 -5.87
N PRO A 29 -12.89 -1.23 -5.63
CA PRO A 29 -12.63 -0.54 -4.37
C PRO A 29 -13.17 -1.29 -3.16
N THR A 30 -14.34 -1.92 -3.32
CA THR A 30 -15.01 -2.62 -2.22
C THR A 30 -14.21 -3.82 -1.79
N SER A 31 -13.77 -4.66 -2.74
CA SER A 31 -12.91 -5.81 -2.44
C SER A 31 -11.60 -5.39 -1.80
N LEU A 32 -10.97 -4.32 -2.29
CA LEU A 32 -9.72 -3.78 -1.77
C LEU A 32 -9.85 -3.30 -0.32
N PHE A 33 -10.83 -2.45 -0.03
CA PHE A 33 -11.02 -1.90 1.31
C PHE A 33 -11.60 -2.93 2.28
N LEU A 34 -12.46 -3.84 1.81
CA LEU A 34 -13.01 -4.93 2.63
C LEU A 34 -11.90 -5.90 3.05
N SER A 35 -11.03 -6.31 2.12
CA SER A 35 -9.92 -7.22 2.45
C SER A 35 -8.93 -6.57 3.43
N ALA A 36 -8.58 -5.30 3.20
CA ALA A 36 -7.73 -4.55 4.11
C ALA A 36 -8.37 -4.38 5.50
N GLY A 37 -9.64 -3.97 5.56
CA GLY A 37 -10.37 -3.74 6.81
C GLY A 37 -10.55 -5.03 7.62
N ALA A 38 -10.95 -6.13 6.97
CA ALA A 38 -11.05 -7.43 7.62
C ALA A 38 -9.70 -7.88 8.20
N MET A 39 -8.62 -7.66 7.46
CA MET A 39 -7.26 -7.97 7.92
C MET A 39 -6.80 -7.07 9.06
N TYR A 40 -7.15 -5.78 9.08
CA TYR A 40 -6.89 -4.92 10.24
C TYR A 40 -7.61 -5.41 11.48
N ILE A 41 -8.88 -5.78 11.36
CA ILE A 41 -9.67 -6.31 12.47
C ILE A 41 -9.03 -7.60 12.99
N ALA A 42 -8.70 -8.54 12.09
CA ALA A 42 -8.04 -9.80 12.47
C ALA A 42 -6.66 -9.56 13.13
N ALA A 43 -5.86 -8.66 12.57
CA ALA A 43 -4.55 -8.31 13.11
C ALA A 43 -4.66 -7.65 14.50
N GLY A 44 -5.60 -6.72 14.68
CA GLY A 44 -5.85 -6.06 15.98
C GLY A 44 -6.31 -7.06 17.04
N LEU A 45 -7.24 -7.95 16.70
CA LEU A 45 -7.72 -8.98 17.63
C LEU A 45 -6.63 -9.99 18.02
N PHE A 46 -5.79 -10.39 17.07
CA PHE A 46 -4.73 -11.37 17.29
C PHE A 46 -3.50 -10.78 17.97
N PHE A 47 -2.88 -9.74 17.38
CA PHE A 47 -1.64 -9.15 17.89
C PHE A 47 -1.85 -8.25 19.10
N ARG A 48 -3.06 -7.67 19.27
CA ARG A 48 -3.39 -6.71 20.34
C ARG A 48 -2.43 -5.52 20.41
N LEU A 49 -1.89 -5.16 19.25
CA LEU A 49 -1.00 -4.05 19.02
C LEU A 49 -1.38 -3.42 17.67
N PRO A 50 -1.08 -2.13 17.45
CA PRO A 50 -1.41 -1.45 16.21
C PRO A 50 -0.43 -1.87 15.10
N ILE A 51 -0.59 -3.09 14.62
CA ILE A 51 0.16 -3.67 13.52
C ILE A 51 -0.54 -3.27 12.21
N PRO A 52 0.16 -2.56 11.30
CA PRO A 52 -0.45 -2.03 10.09
C PRO A 52 -0.79 -3.14 9.09
N VAL A 53 -1.76 -2.88 8.22
CA VAL A 53 -2.09 -3.72 7.06
C VAL A 53 -2.09 -2.85 5.82
N GLN A 54 -1.11 -3.06 4.96
CA GLN A 54 -0.76 -2.15 3.87
C GLN A 54 -0.69 -2.89 2.53
N PRO A 55 -0.88 -2.21 1.39
CA PRO A 55 -0.59 -2.78 0.09
C PRO A 55 0.89 -3.20 -0.03
N LEU A 56 1.16 -4.28 -0.77
CA LEU A 56 2.52 -4.69 -1.10
C LEU A 56 3.24 -3.61 -1.95
N LYS A 57 4.11 -2.82 -1.31
CA LYS A 57 4.70 -1.61 -1.93
C LYS A 57 5.27 -1.82 -3.34
N ALA A 58 6.12 -2.83 -3.56
CA ALA A 58 6.72 -3.03 -4.88
C ALA A 58 5.72 -3.58 -5.89
N THR A 59 4.93 -4.60 -5.51
CA THR A 59 3.86 -5.11 -6.37
C THR A 59 2.88 -4.03 -6.77
N SER A 60 2.37 -3.22 -5.84
CA SER A 60 1.40 -2.16 -6.13
C SER A 60 1.99 -1.12 -7.08
N ALA A 61 3.20 -0.65 -6.82
CA ALA A 61 3.84 0.36 -7.63
C ALA A 61 4.22 -0.14 -9.04
N ILE A 62 4.73 -1.37 -9.17
CA ILE A 62 5.01 -1.97 -10.48
C ILE A 62 3.71 -2.23 -11.24
N ALA A 63 2.68 -2.77 -10.56
CA ALA A 63 1.36 -3.01 -11.16
C ALA A 63 0.76 -1.72 -11.73
N ILE A 64 0.82 -0.61 -10.97
CA ILE A 64 0.39 0.72 -11.43
C ILE A 64 1.21 1.15 -12.65
N ALA A 65 2.54 1.00 -12.60
CA ALA A 65 3.42 1.45 -13.66
C ALA A 65 3.21 0.71 -15.00
N ILE A 66 2.86 -0.58 -14.96
CA ILE A 66 2.66 -1.41 -16.15
C ILE A 66 1.18 -1.61 -16.52
N GLY A 67 0.24 -1.05 -15.76
CA GLY A 67 -1.19 -1.26 -15.97
C GLY A 67 -1.62 -2.73 -15.83
N ALA A 68 -1.04 -3.46 -14.86
CA ALA A 68 -1.37 -4.88 -14.65
C ALA A 68 -2.87 -5.08 -14.38
N SER A 69 -3.46 -6.17 -14.90
CA SER A 69 -4.88 -6.45 -14.69
C SER A 69 -5.19 -6.81 -13.22
N PRO A 70 -6.43 -6.58 -12.75
CA PRO A 70 -6.87 -6.99 -11.42
C PRO A 70 -6.67 -8.49 -11.16
N GLY A 71 -6.86 -9.33 -12.19
CA GLY A 71 -6.61 -10.78 -12.11
C GLY A 71 -5.15 -11.11 -11.83
N THR A 72 -4.21 -10.43 -12.49
CA THR A 72 -2.77 -10.59 -12.23
C THR A 72 -2.40 -10.14 -10.81
N ILE A 73 -2.99 -9.05 -10.31
CA ILE A 73 -2.76 -8.56 -8.94
C ILE A 73 -3.30 -9.55 -7.90
N SER A 74 -4.52 -10.07 -8.10
CA SER A 74 -5.12 -11.10 -7.23
C SER A 74 -4.28 -12.39 -7.23
N MET A 75 -3.72 -12.78 -8.38
CA MET A 75 -2.82 -13.93 -8.44
C MET A 75 -1.53 -13.71 -7.64
N VAL A 76 -0.97 -12.50 -7.60
CA VAL A 76 0.16 -12.21 -6.71
C VAL A 76 -0.25 -12.34 -5.24
N ALA A 77 -1.47 -11.92 -4.88
CA ALA A 77 -2.00 -12.16 -3.54
C ALA A 77 -2.04 -13.67 -3.24
N PHE A 78 -2.63 -14.48 -4.11
CA PHE A 78 -2.67 -15.92 -3.94
C PHE A 78 -1.27 -16.53 -3.77
N LEU A 79 -0.32 -16.18 -4.64
CA LEU A 79 1.05 -16.71 -4.62
C LEU A 79 1.82 -16.27 -3.36
N MET A 80 1.69 -15.01 -2.94
CA MET A 80 2.27 -14.52 -1.68
C MET A 80 1.66 -15.25 -0.49
N GLY A 81 0.35 -15.48 -0.54
CA GLY A 81 -0.40 -16.27 0.44
C GLY A 81 0.19 -17.66 0.61
N CYS A 82 0.31 -18.41 -0.50
CA CYS A 82 0.93 -19.73 -0.54
C CYS A 82 2.37 -19.72 -0.01
N ILE A 83 3.22 -18.80 -0.50
CA ILE A 83 4.64 -18.73 -0.12
C ILE A 83 4.80 -18.51 1.38
N PHE A 84 4.13 -17.50 1.96
CA PHE A 84 4.31 -17.17 3.37
C PHE A 84 3.58 -18.14 4.30
N PHE A 85 2.44 -18.69 3.88
CA PHE A 85 1.77 -19.74 4.62
C PHE A 85 2.64 -21.00 4.70
N LEU A 86 3.15 -21.50 3.57
CA LEU A 86 4.04 -22.67 3.54
C LEU A 86 5.34 -22.39 4.30
N ALA A 87 5.97 -21.23 4.09
CA ALA A 87 7.17 -20.85 4.83
C ALA A 87 6.96 -20.84 6.35
N SER A 88 5.76 -20.48 6.81
CA SER A 88 5.40 -20.48 8.23
C SER A 88 5.22 -21.87 8.81
N LEU A 89 4.80 -22.86 8.00
CA LEU A 89 4.65 -24.26 8.39
C LEU A 89 6.03 -24.92 8.55
N PHE A 90 6.94 -24.66 7.61
CA PHE A 90 8.28 -25.28 7.57
C PHE A 90 9.36 -24.49 8.33
N ASN A 91 8.97 -23.42 9.04
CA ASN A 91 9.87 -22.53 9.79
C ASN A 91 11.05 -21.98 8.94
N LEU A 92 10.81 -21.73 7.64
CA LEU A 92 11.83 -21.30 6.68
C LEU A 92 12.21 -19.81 6.81
N ASN A 93 11.73 -19.14 7.87
CA ASN A 93 12.01 -17.73 8.15
C ASN A 93 13.52 -17.45 8.26
N GLY A 94 14.31 -18.40 8.74
CA GLY A 94 15.77 -18.26 8.81
C GLY A 94 16.46 -18.23 7.43
N SER A 95 15.89 -18.90 6.43
CA SER A 95 16.48 -19.07 5.10
C SER A 95 16.40 -17.80 4.25
N PHE A 96 15.31 -17.03 4.38
CA PHE A 96 15.14 -15.79 3.63
C PHE A 96 16.18 -14.71 3.98
N ARG A 97 16.74 -14.71 5.21
CA ARG A 97 17.82 -13.78 5.60
C ARG A 97 19.10 -14.00 4.80
N LYS A 98 19.36 -15.22 4.30
CA LYS A 98 20.58 -15.56 3.57
C LYS A 98 20.52 -15.16 2.10
N ILE A 99 19.32 -15.12 1.52
CA ILE A 99 19.11 -14.89 0.07
C ILE A 99 19.06 -13.39 -0.24
N PHE A 100 18.56 -12.56 0.68
CA PHE A 100 18.24 -11.17 0.40
C PHE A 100 19.15 -10.19 1.16
N SER A 101 20.29 -9.88 0.54
CA SER A 101 21.28 -8.95 1.09
C SER A 101 20.81 -7.48 1.01
N ARG A 102 21.38 -6.62 1.86
CA ARG A 102 21.07 -5.17 1.89
C ARG A 102 21.18 -4.50 0.50
N PRO A 103 22.21 -4.79 -0.34
CA PRO A 103 22.30 -4.22 -1.69
C PRO A 103 21.08 -4.52 -2.58
N ILE A 104 20.58 -5.76 -2.56
CA ILE A 104 19.42 -6.18 -3.36
C ILE A 104 18.19 -5.34 -2.97
N VAL A 105 17.94 -5.19 -1.66
CA VAL A 105 16.81 -4.40 -1.15
C VAL A 105 16.92 -2.93 -1.59
N ARG A 106 18.11 -2.34 -1.52
CA ARG A 106 18.34 -0.95 -1.95
C ARG A 106 18.16 -0.77 -3.47
N GLY A 107 18.60 -1.74 -4.27
CA GLY A 107 18.38 -1.75 -5.71
C GLY A 107 16.90 -1.80 -6.09
N VAL A 108 16.13 -2.71 -5.47
CA VAL A 108 14.67 -2.81 -5.66
C VAL A 108 13.97 -1.50 -5.25
N GLN A 109 14.36 -0.90 -4.12
CA GLN A 109 13.77 0.37 -3.66
C GLN A 109 14.05 1.54 -4.62
N LEU A 110 15.27 1.65 -5.14
CA LEU A 110 15.63 2.68 -6.11
C LEU A 110 14.86 2.48 -7.43
N GLY A 111 14.88 1.26 -7.97
CA GLY A 111 14.14 0.91 -9.19
C GLY A 111 12.64 1.21 -9.05
N LEU A 112 12.06 0.88 -7.89
CA LEU A 112 10.67 1.18 -7.60
C LEU A 112 10.37 2.67 -7.56
N GLY A 113 11.24 3.45 -6.92
CA GLY A 113 11.12 4.91 -6.87
C GLY A 113 11.11 5.51 -8.27
N ILE A 114 12.00 5.05 -9.15
CA ILE A 114 12.06 5.50 -10.55
C ILE A 114 10.78 5.14 -11.31
N LEU A 115 10.27 3.90 -11.15
CA LEU A 115 9.02 3.47 -11.80
C LEU A 115 7.82 4.30 -11.35
N LEU A 116 7.73 4.63 -10.06
CA LEU A 116 6.67 5.49 -9.52
C LEU A 116 6.77 6.93 -10.04
N VAL A 117 7.98 7.49 -10.13
CA VAL A 117 8.18 8.82 -10.73
C VAL A 117 7.72 8.82 -12.19
N LYS A 118 8.12 7.81 -12.97
CA LYS A 118 7.68 7.66 -14.37
C LYS A 118 6.16 7.55 -14.47
N GLY A 119 5.53 6.72 -13.62
CA GLY A 119 4.07 6.56 -13.58
C GLY A 119 3.36 7.87 -13.20
N GLY A 120 3.88 8.59 -12.21
CA GLY A 120 3.37 9.90 -11.81
C GLY A 120 3.50 10.96 -12.90
N MET A 121 4.64 11.01 -13.60
CA MET A 121 4.85 11.90 -14.75
C MET A 121 3.86 11.57 -15.88
N ASN A 122 3.69 10.29 -16.22
CA ASN A 122 2.72 9.87 -17.24
C ASN A 122 1.29 10.28 -16.86
N ALA A 123 0.90 10.11 -15.60
CA ALA A 123 -0.41 10.53 -15.12
C ALA A 123 -0.62 12.05 -15.25
N LEU A 124 0.39 12.85 -14.88
CA LEU A 124 0.34 14.32 -15.02
C LEU A 124 0.24 14.76 -16.48
N LEU A 125 0.96 14.09 -17.38
CA LEU A 125 0.96 14.41 -18.81
C LEU A 125 -0.34 13.96 -19.50
N ALA A 126 -0.89 12.81 -19.12
CA ALA A 126 -2.07 12.22 -19.75
C ALA A 126 -3.39 12.81 -19.22
N GLN A 127 -3.46 13.18 -17.94
CA GLN A 127 -4.67 13.68 -17.29
C GLN A 127 -4.71 15.21 -17.18
N HIS A 128 -4.10 15.91 -18.14
CA HIS A 128 -4.11 17.37 -18.17
C HIS A 128 -5.56 17.89 -18.22
N PRO A 129 -5.99 18.77 -17.31
CA PRO A 129 -7.34 19.33 -17.34
C PRO A 129 -7.60 20.02 -18.68
N GLY A 130 -8.74 19.71 -19.30
CA GLY A 130 -9.15 20.25 -20.59
C GLY A 130 -9.13 21.79 -20.61
N ASP A 131 -9.62 22.43 -19.55
CA ASP A 131 -9.68 23.89 -19.44
C ASP A 131 -8.30 24.56 -19.32
N LEU A 132 -7.30 23.88 -18.74
CA LEU A 132 -5.93 24.40 -18.74
C LEU A 132 -5.21 24.14 -20.07
N SER A 133 -5.59 23.07 -20.79
CA SER A 133 -5.06 22.79 -22.11
C SER A 133 -5.56 23.78 -23.15
N THR A 134 -6.81 24.25 -23.03
CA THR A 134 -7.38 25.32 -23.86
C THR A 134 -6.84 26.70 -23.47
N ALA A 135 -6.44 26.91 -22.21
CA ALA A 135 -5.72 28.10 -21.75
C ALA A 135 -4.22 28.13 -22.14
N GLY A 136 -3.71 27.11 -22.84
CA GLY A 136 -2.34 27.07 -23.35
C GLY A 136 -1.26 26.79 -22.31
N VAL A 137 -1.63 26.34 -21.10
CA VAL A 137 -0.64 25.97 -20.07
C VAL A 137 0.03 24.65 -20.46
N PRO A 138 1.37 24.61 -20.60
CA PRO A 138 2.06 23.36 -20.89
C PRO A 138 1.90 22.37 -19.73
N PRO A 139 1.66 21.07 -19.99
CA PRO A 139 1.52 20.05 -18.96
C PRO A 139 2.70 19.96 -17.99
N VAL A 140 3.90 20.25 -18.49
CA VAL A 140 5.13 20.28 -17.70
C VAL A 140 5.10 21.40 -16.66
N LEU A 141 4.62 22.59 -17.03
CA LEU A 141 4.53 23.74 -16.10
C LEU A 141 3.52 23.46 -14.99
N PHE A 142 2.36 22.87 -15.35
CA PHE A 142 1.36 22.43 -14.39
C PHE A 142 1.93 21.41 -13.38
N GLY A 143 2.67 20.41 -13.87
CA GLY A 143 3.35 19.44 -13.02
C GLY A 143 4.39 20.05 -12.08
N ILE A 144 5.18 21.02 -12.56
CA ILE A 144 6.17 21.75 -11.73
C ILE A 144 5.47 22.54 -10.62
N VAL A 145 4.38 23.25 -10.93
CA VAL A 145 3.63 24.03 -9.95
C VAL A 145 3.03 23.12 -8.87
N ILE A 146 2.38 22.02 -9.26
CA ILE A 146 1.87 21.02 -8.30
C ILE A 146 3.02 20.46 -7.46
N GLY A 147 4.13 20.09 -8.09
CA GLY A 147 5.31 19.56 -7.41
C GLY A 147 5.85 20.52 -6.36
N PHE A 148 5.90 21.82 -6.67
CA PHE A 148 6.31 22.86 -5.72
C PHE A 148 5.35 22.96 -4.52
N PHE A 149 4.04 22.98 -4.75
CA PHE A 149 3.06 23.01 -3.66
C PHE A 149 3.13 21.76 -2.79
N VAL A 150 3.28 20.58 -3.38
CA VAL A 150 3.45 19.32 -2.63
C VAL A 150 4.75 19.33 -1.82
N ALA A 151 5.85 19.78 -2.42
CA ALA A 151 7.13 19.93 -1.71
C ALA A 151 7.02 20.92 -0.55
N ALA A 152 6.34 22.05 -0.75
CA ALA A 152 6.07 23.02 0.30
C ALA A 152 5.24 22.40 1.44
N ILE A 153 4.15 21.69 1.12
CA ILE A 153 3.34 20.97 2.13
C ILE A 153 4.22 20.02 2.94
N ILE A 154 5.11 19.27 2.30
CA ILE A 154 6.03 18.33 2.97
C ILE A 154 7.04 19.08 3.85
N LEU A 155 7.68 20.14 3.35
CA LEU A 155 8.71 20.90 4.05
C LEU A 155 8.15 21.69 5.25
N PHE A 156 6.96 22.27 5.10
CA PHE A 156 6.29 23.01 6.17
C PHE A 156 5.54 22.10 7.16
N SER A 157 5.40 20.81 6.84
CA SER A 157 4.86 19.81 7.76
C SER A 157 5.89 19.50 8.86
N LYS A 158 5.88 20.31 9.92
CA LYS A 158 6.74 20.11 11.09
C LYS A 158 6.52 18.72 11.73
N LYS A 159 7.60 18.20 12.31
CA LYS A 159 7.71 16.88 12.96
C LYS A 159 6.70 16.64 14.11
N ASP A 160 6.14 17.71 14.67
CA ASP A 160 5.29 17.68 15.88
C ASP A 160 3.78 17.79 15.61
N ARG A 161 3.32 17.73 14.35
CA ARG A 161 1.88 17.82 14.06
C ARG A 161 1.18 16.45 14.08
N VAL A 162 -0.02 16.48 14.64
CA VAL A 162 -0.99 15.38 14.74
C VAL A 162 -1.47 14.87 13.37
N TYR A 163 -1.29 15.66 12.29
CA TYR A 163 -1.81 15.34 10.96
C TYR A 163 -0.70 14.90 9.99
N PRO A 164 -0.79 13.71 9.37
CA PRO A 164 0.16 13.26 8.35
C PRO A 164 0.17 14.22 7.15
N SER A 165 1.36 14.62 6.69
CA SER A 165 1.56 15.45 5.49
C SER A 165 0.85 14.87 4.25
N VAL A 166 0.75 13.55 4.16
CA VAL A 166 0.04 12.89 3.06
C VAL A 166 -1.46 13.20 3.04
N LEU A 167 -2.12 13.35 4.19
CA LEU A 167 -3.54 13.75 4.20
C LEU A 167 -3.71 15.18 3.67
N ALA A 168 -2.77 16.07 3.99
CA ALA A 168 -2.76 17.43 3.45
C ALA A 168 -2.52 17.43 1.93
N VAL A 169 -1.60 16.60 1.44
CA VAL A 169 -1.35 16.42 0.00
C VAL A 169 -2.58 15.83 -0.72
N LEU A 170 -3.24 14.85 -0.11
CA LEU A 170 -4.45 14.23 -0.67
C LEU A 170 -5.61 15.24 -0.72
N ALA A 171 -5.82 15.99 0.37
CA ALA A 171 -6.84 17.05 0.42
C ALA A 171 -6.56 18.15 -0.60
N PHE A 172 -5.31 18.57 -0.73
CA PHE A 172 -4.89 19.52 -1.76
C PHE A 172 -5.18 19.00 -3.17
N GLY A 173 -4.82 17.74 -3.46
CA GLY A 173 -5.11 17.11 -4.76
C GLY A 173 -6.60 17.02 -5.07
N LEU A 174 -7.43 16.65 -4.09
CA LEU A 174 -8.89 16.58 -4.24
C LEU A 174 -9.52 17.96 -4.48
N LEU A 175 -9.11 18.97 -3.72
CA LEU A 175 -9.59 20.34 -3.87
C LEU A 175 -9.17 20.91 -5.22
N LEU A 176 -7.91 20.75 -5.59
CA LEU A 176 -7.39 21.22 -6.87
C LEU A 176 -8.09 20.53 -8.04
N GLY A 177 -8.24 19.19 -8.01
CA GLY A 177 -8.95 18.45 -9.05
C GLY A 177 -10.42 18.84 -9.18
N GLY A 178 -11.12 19.08 -8.07
CA GLY A 178 -12.51 19.51 -8.10
C GLY A 178 -12.69 20.96 -8.57
N LEU A 179 -11.76 21.86 -8.24
CA LEU A 179 -11.75 23.25 -8.71
C LEU A 179 -11.38 23.38 -10.19
N LEU A 180 -10.47 22.53 -10.70
CA LEU A 180 -9.97 22.59 -12.07
C LEU A 180 -10.83 21.81 -13.09
N SER A 181 -11.53 20.76 -12.65
CA SER A 181 -12.31 19.91 -13.56
C SER A 181 -13.80 20.00 -13.23
N SER A 182 -14.23 19.48 -12.08
CA SER A 182 -15.54 19.71 -11.46
C SER A 182 -15.72 18.77 -10.26
N PHE A 183 -16.61 19.14 -9.35
CA PHE A 183 -17.08 18.25 -8.29
C PHE A 183 -18.28 17.38 -8.72
N GLN A 184 -18.69 17.41 -10.00
CA GLN A 184 -19.82 16.64 -10.52
C GLN A 184 -19.72 15.12 -10.24
N PRO A 185 -18.55 14.46 -10.28
CA PRO A 185 -18.43 13.04 -9.92
C PRO A 185 -18.88 12.73 -8.48
N LEU A 186 -18.85 13.70 -7.56
CA LEU A 186 -19.36 13.50 -6.19
C LEU A 186 -20.88 13.27 -6.17
N SER A 187 -21.62 13.78 -7.15
CA SER A 187 -23.06 13.55 -7.27
C SER A 187 -23.39 12.10 -7.66
N ALA A 188 -22.41 11.35 -8.18
CA ALA A 188 -22.52 9.93 -8.51
C ALA A 188 -22.18 9.02 -7.31
N ILE A 189 -21.81 9.58 -6.15
CA ILE A 189 -21.63 8.80 -4.92
C ILE A 189 -22.97 8.15 -4.59
N ARG A 190 -22.96 6.83 -4.54
CA ARG A 190 -24.09 6.02 -4.12
C ARG A 190 -23.59 5.09 -3.04
N LEU A 191 -24.20 5.17 -1.86
CA LEU A 191 -24.01 4.15 -0.83
C LEU A 191 -24.72 2.90 -1.34
N ARG A 192 -23.95 1.94 -1.87
CA ARG A 192 -24.48 0.67 -2.34
C ARG A 192 -23.66 -0.45 -1.71
N TRP A 193 -24.34 -1.50 -1.27
CA TRP A 193 -23.68 -2.76 -0.99
C TRP A 193 -23.16 -3.32 -2.31
N VAL A 194 -21.84 -3.20 -2.52
CA VAL A 194 -21.17 -3.83 -3.64
C VAL A 194 -20.81 -5.24 -3.20
N ARG A 195 -21.36 -6.24 -3.88
CA ARG A 195 -21.02 -7.63 -3.58
C ARG A 195 -19.53 -7.84 -3.89
N PRO A 196 -18.75 -8.50 -3.01
CA PRO A 196 -17.40 -8.91 -3.37
C PRO A 196 -17.51 -9.81 -4.60
N ASP A 197 -16.83 -9.42 -5.68
CA ASP A 197 -16.71 -10.30 -6.84
C ASP A 197 -15.75 -11.42 -6.44
N TRP A 198 -16.24 -12.65 -6.44
CA TRP A 198 -15.41 -13.83 -6.24
C TRP A 198 -14.48 -13.94 -7.44
N MET A 199 -13.23 -13.53 -7.26
CA MET A 199 -12.24 -13.52 -8.32
C MET A 199 -11.18 -14.55 -8.01
N PHE A 200 -11.42 -15.78 -8.43
CA PHE A 200 -10.39 -16.81 -8.36
C PHE A 200 -9.24 -16.42 -9.30
N PRO A 201 -7.96 -16.59 -8.90
CA PRO A 201 -6.79 -16.08 -9.63
C PRO A 201 -6.52 -16.74 -11.00
N THR A 202 -7.47 -17.49 -11.56
CA THR A 202 -7.34 -18.24 -12.81
C THR A 202 -7.18 -17.36 -14.05
N HIS A 203 -7.54 -16.07 -13.99
CA HIS A 203 -7.53 -15.16 -15.15
C HIS A 203 -6.32 -14.20 -15.20
N GLY A 204 -5.34 -14.34 -14.30
CA GLY A 204 -4.16 -13.49 -14.30
C GLY A 204 -3.05 -13.98 -15.25
N ASP A 205 -2.15 -13.07 -15.64
CA ASP A 205 -0.93 -13.43 -16.36
C ASP A 205 0.12 -13.99 -15.38
N LEU A 206 0.33 -15.30 -15.45
CA LEU A 206 1.22 -16.02 -14.51
C LEU A 206 2.67 -15.56 -14.65
N SER A 207 3.10 -15.22 -15.86
CA SER A 207 4.48 -14.80 -16.11
C SER A 207 4.77 -13.44 -15.47
N VAL A 208 3.86 -12.48 -15.66
CA VAL A 208 3.96 -11.14 -15.05
C VAL A 208 3.84 -11.26 -13.53
N ALA A 209 2.88 -12.04 -13.03
CA ALA A 209 2.73 -12.24 -11.60
C ALA A 209 3.99 -12.82 -10.96
N LEU A 210 4.58 -13.88 -11.53
CA LEU A 210 5.75 -14.54 -10.96
C LEU A 210 7.02 -13.68 -11.08
N PHE A 211 7.38 -13.27 -12.30
CA PHE A 211 8.70 -12.72 -12.57
C PHE A 211 8.78 -11.21 -12.36
N VAL A 212 7.68 -10.49 -12.61
CA VAL A 212 7.66 -9.02 -12.55
C VAL A 212 7.19 -8.53 -11.19
N LEU A 213 6.16 -9.15 -10.63
CA LEU A 213 5.51 -8.66 -9.41
C LEU A 213 5.94 -9.40 -8.14
N LEU A 214 5.98 -10.73 -8.16
CA LEU A 214 6.22 -11.57 -7.00
C LEU A 214 7.71 -11.65 -6.64
N LEU A 215 8.56 -11.93 -7.63
CA LEU A 215 10.00 -12.13 -7.44
C LEU A 215 10.68 -10.96 -6.69
N PRO A 216 10.49 -9.67 -7.05
CA PRO A 216 11.06 -8.57 -6.28
C PRO A 216 10.38 -8.34 -4.92
N GLN A 217 9.13 -8.78 -4.77
CA GLN A 217 8.30 -8.49 -3.60
C GLN A 217 8.49 -9.46 -2.44
N VAL A 218 8.77 -10.75 -2.70
CA VAL A 218 9.06 -11.74 -1.66
C VAL A 218 10.21 -11.28 -0.73
N PRO A 219 11.40 -10.90 -1.24
CA PRO A 219 12.49 -10.32 -0.44
C PRO A 219 12.04 -9.16 0.43
N LEU A 220 11.35 -8.21 -0.19
CA LEU A 220 10.96 -6.97 0.45
C LEU A 220 9.95 -7.22 1.56
N THR A 221 9.02 -8.15 1.34
CA THR A 221 8.00 -8.54 2.32
C THR A 221 8.62 -9.24 3.51
N PHE A 222 9.55 -10.16 3.28
CA PHE A 222 10.27 -10.79 4.38
C PHE A 222 11.05 -9.74 5.20
N ALA A 223 11.83 -8.90 4.55
CA ALA A 223 12.66 -7.90 5.22
C ALA A 223 11.83 -6.86 5.98
N ASN A 224 10.78 -6.30 5.34
CA ASN A 224 9.98 -5.23 5.92
C ASN A 224 8.86 -5.76 6.83
N SER A 225 8.07 -6.70 6.35
CA SER A 225 6.81 -7.13 6.97
C SER A 225 7.00 -8.22 8.03
N ILE A 226 8.17 -8.88 8.06
CA ILE A 226 8.50 -9.90 9.06
C ILE A 226 9.65 -9.44 9.96
N ALA A 227 10.86 -9.33 9.41
CA ALA A 227 12.05 -9.07 10.21
C ALA A 227 12.01 -7.68 10.85
N ALA A 228 11.94 -6.62 10.04
CA ALA A 228 11.91 -5.25 10.54
C ALA A 228 10.64 -4.97 11.38
N THR A 229 9.49 -5.54 11.01
CA THR A 229 8.24 -5.38 11.78
C THR A 229 8.36 -6.01 13.17
N THR A 230 8.94 -7.21 13.28
CA THR A 230 9.22 -7.85 14.58
C THR A 230 10.13 -6.99 15.44
N ASP A 231 11.25 -6.52 14.88
CA ASP A 231 12.24 -5.72 15.61
C ASP A 231 11.65 -4.37 16.04
N THR A 232 10.85 -3.75 15.16
CA THR A 232 10.19 -2.47 15.44
C THR A 232 9.12 -2.63 16.52
N ALA A 233 8.31 -3.68 16.45
CA ALA A 233 7.30 -3.94 17.47
C ALA A 233 7.94 -4.20 18.85
N ARG A 234 9.01 -4.99 18.91
CA ARG A 234 9.77 -5.22 20.15
C ARG A 234 10.40 -3.95 20.69
N LYS A 235 10.95 -3.11 19.81
CA LYS A 235 11.54 -1.82 20.20
C LYS A 235 10.53 -0.87 20.81
N TYR A 236 9.31 -0.81 20.27
CA TYR A 236 8.29 0.15 20.71
C TYR A 236 7.38 -0.36 21.83
N TYR A 237 7.06 -1.65 21.82
CA TYR A 237 6.07 -2.25 22.74
C TYR A 237 6.70 -3.26 23.72
N GLY A 238 8.00 -3.50 23.66
CA GLY A 238 8.71 -4.34 24.62
C GLY A 238 8.10 -5.74 24.76
N GLY A 239 7.75 -6.11 26.00
CA GLY A 239 7.15 -7.40 26.33
C GLY A 239 5.76 -7.63 25.69
N ASP A 240 5.00 -6.57 25.42
CA ASP A 240 3.67 -6.68 24.82
C ASP A 240 3.73 -7.19 23.37
N ALA A 241 4.88 -7.07 22.70
CA ALA A 241 5.13 -7.60 21.36
C ALA A 241 5.34 -9.12 21.30
N PHE A 242 5.05 -9.89 22.36
CA PHE A 242 5.28 -11.33 22.41
C PHE A 242 4.57 -12.12 21.30
N ARG A 243 3.41 -11.62 20.82
CA ARG A 243 2.66 -12.23 19.70
C ARG A 243 3.23 -11.87 18.33
N VAL A 244 4.03 -10.80 18.24
CA VAL A 244 4.62 -10.32 16.99
C VAL A 244 5.91 -11.09 16.71
N THR A 245 5.77 -12.34 16.30
CA THR A 245 6.89 -13.22 15.96
C THR A 245 7.01 -13.37 14.44
N HIS A 246 8.18 -13.83 13.97
CA HIS A 246 8.39 -14.06 12.55
C HIS A 246 7.36 -15.05 11.98
N ARG A 247 7.07 -16.12 12.74
CA ARG A 247 6.07 -17.14 12.37
C ARG A 247 4.66 -16.56 12.31
N ASN A 248 4.24 -15.82 13.33
CA ASN A 248 2.88 -15.28 13.39
C ASN A 248 2.65 -14.22 12.30
N LEU A 249 3.64 -13.38 12.02
CA LEU A 249 3.58 -12.45 10.89
C LEU A 249 3.51 -13.19 9.55
N ALA A 250 4.30 -14.26 9.35
CA ALA A 250 4.22 -15.08 8.14
C ALA A 250 2.86 -15.77 7.96
N VAL A 251 2.28 -16.33 9.04
CA VAL A 251 0.94 -16.92 9.02
C VAL A 251 -0.12 -15.86 8.67
N SER A 252 -0.07 -14.71 9.34
CA SER A 252 -0.99 -13.58 9.08
C SER A 252 -0.92 -13.12 7.63
N LEU A 253 0.29 -12.95 7.09
CA LEU A 253 0.52 -12.65 5.68
C LEU A 253 -0.05 -13.73 4.76
N GLY A 254 0.23 -14.99 5.08
CA GLY A 254 -0.21 -16.14 4.29
C GLY A 254 -1.73 -16.21 4.19
N ILE A 255 -2.40 -16.31 5.33
CA ILE A 255 -3.86 -16.39 5.43
C ILE A 255 -4.51 -15.14 4.82
N GLY A 256 -4.00 -13.96 5.16
CA GLY A 256 -4.58 -12.70 4.70
C GLY A 256 -4.54 -12.52 3.20
N ASN A 257 -3.42 -12.88 2.57
CA ASN A 257 -3.31 -12.79 1.12
C ASN A 257 -4.11 -13.87 0.39
N LEU A 258 -4.23 -15.09 0.96
CA LEU A 258 -5.13 -16.11 0.44
C LEU A 258 -6.58 -15.62 0.47
N LEU A 259 -7.05 -15.11 1.61
CA LEU A 259 -8.41 -14.58 1.75
C LEU A 259 -8.65 -13.35 0.86
N SER A 260 -7.67 -12.44 0.77
CA SER A 260 -7.75 -11.28 -0.11
C SER A 260 -7.90 -11.70 -1.58
N SER A 261 -7.17 -12.73 -2.02
CA SER A 261 -7.25 -13.22 -3.39
C SER A 261 -8.65 -13.75 -3.75
N LEU A 262 -9.35 -14.40 -2.82
CA LEU A 262 -10.68 -14.98 -3.08
C LEU A 262 -11.73 -13.93 -3.45
N ILE A 263 -11.60 -12.72 -2.90
CA ILE A 263 -12.54 -11.61 -3.15
C ILE A 263 -12.00 -10.60 -4.16
N GLY A 264 -10.90 -10.90 -4.85
CA GLY A 264 -10.27 -9.96 -5.79
C GLY A 264 -9.68 -8.73 -5.10
N GLY A 265 -9.32 -8.87 -3.83
CA GLY A 265 -8.68 -7.82 -3.05
C GLY A 265 -7.21 -7.67 -3.43
N MET A 266 -6.61 -6.56 -2.97
CA MET A 266 -5.19 -6.33 -3.18
C MET A 266 -4.33 -7.25 -2.31
N PRO A 267 -3.11 -7.60 -2.73
CA PRO A 267 -2.18 -8.25 -1.84
C PRO A 267 -1.74 -7.30 -0.73
N VAL A 268 -1.74 -7.81 0.50
CA VAL A 268 -1.51 -7.03 1.73
C VAL A 268 -0.25 -7.49 2.45
N CYS A 269 0.33 -6.60 3.26
CA CYS A 269 1.36 -6.96 4.21
C CYS A 269 1.34 -6.12 5.48
N HIS A 270 2.14 -6.53 6.45
CA HIS A 270 2.54 -5.67 7.56
C HIS A 270 3.73 -4.79 7.17
N GLY A 271 4.16 -3.89 8.05
CA GLY A 271 5.32 -3.05 7.75
C GLY A 271 5.84 -2.28 8.95
N SER A 272 7.16 -2.29 9.12
CA SER A 272 7.87 -1.54 10.17
C SER A 272 7.56 -0.04 10.13
N GLY A 273 7.44 0.53 8.93
CA GLY A 273 7.07 1.94 8.74
C GLY A 273 5.66 2.26 9.24
N GLY A 274 4.68 1.38 9.01
CA GLY A 274 3.33 1.58 9.53
C GLY A 274 3.25 1.41 11.05
N VAL A 275 3.98 0.43 11.62
CA VAL A 275 4.09 0.28 13.09
C VAL A 275 4.68 1.55 13.71
N THR A 276 5.75 2.08 13.11
CA THR A 276 6.38 3.33 13.53
C THR A 276 5.41 4.49 13.44
N ALA A 277 4.64 4.58 12.34
CA ALA A 277 3.66 5.62 12.16
C ALA A 277 2.57 5.56 13.25
N HIS A 278 1.92 4.40 13.44
CA HIS A 278 0.93 4.21 14.50
C HIS A 278 1.48 4.62 15.87
N TYR A 279 2.71 4.20 16.20
CA TYR A 279 3.35 4.54 17.47
C TYR A 279 3.61 6.05 17.62
N LEU A 280 4.16 6.70 16.60
CA LEU A 280 4.46 8.14 16.63
C LEU A 280 3.19 8.99 16.69
N PHE A 281 2.11 8.54 16.06
CA PHE A 281 0.79 9.18 16.15
C PHE A 281 0.03 8.83 17.44
N GLY A 282 0.64 8.03 18.32
CA GLY A 282 0.19 7.83 19.70
C GLY A 282 -0.64 6.57 19.95
N ALA A 283 -0.83 5.69 18.96
CA ALA A 283 -1.48 4.40 19.20
C ALA A 283 -0.59 3.49 20.03
N ARG A 284 -1.19 2.80 21.00
CA ARG A 284 -0.55 1.80 21.84
C ARG A 284 -1.30 0.47 21.83
N THR A 285 -2.52 0.44 21.31
CA THR A 285 -3.38 -0.75 21.25
C THR A 285 -4.01 -0.93 19.88
#